data_AF-A0A451B647-F1
#
_entry.id   AF-A0A451B647-F1
#
_cell.length_a   1.000
_cell.length_b   1.000
_cell.length_c   1.000
_cell.angle_alpha   90.00
_cell.angle_beta   90.00
_cell.angle_gamma   90.00
#
_symmetry.space_group_name_H-M   'P 1'
#
loop_
_entity.id
_entity.type
_entity.pdbx_description
1 polymer ?
#
loop_
_entity_poly.entity_id
_entity_poly.type
_entity_poly.pdbx_seq_one_letter_code
_entity_poly.pdbx_strand_id
1 'polypeptide(L)'
;MDVKITEQERIRVVDGQDVFDIMRRILLREERIDQDKEHFWMVGLDPSNRLLFIELVVIGGSYSATIRPAETFRVAVWKNAAKVVLVHNHPGEAVKPSDEDKDITDRLIQVGRILNIEVVDHLVIASETFFSFEMSGLMVELRASTKYVPPYEVAQRIREAAEKAKAEGLERGIRRGIREGKIDGMREGIEQGMEKEKEEGLREGLQEGEDKGRKERSIEIAEALLTKGIAVGIISESSGLSEEEILELSAHCD
;
A
#
# COMPACT_ATOMS: atom_id res chain seq x y z
N MET A 1 38.69 22.31 -21.56
CA MET A 1 39.38 23.44 -20.89
C MET A 1 39.21 23.22 -19.40
N ASP A 2 40.26 22.82 -18.66
CA ASP A 2 40.14 22.53 -17.22
C ASP A 2 40.25 23.83 -16.41
N VAL A 3 39.12 24.33 -15.91
CA VAL A 3 39.08 25.50 -15.00
C VAL A 3 39.27 25.01 -13.57
N LYS A 4 40.32 25.44 -12.87
CA LYS A 4 40.54 25.17 -11.44
C LYS A 4 39.77 26.18 -10.59
N ILE A 5 38.84 25.70 -9.75
CA ILE A 5 38.03 26.51 -8.81
C ILE A 5 38.62 26.37 -7.40
N THR A 6 38.76 27.47 -6.63
CA THR A 6 39.27 27.42 -5.24
C THR A 6 38.20 26.95 -4.23
N GLU A 7 38.62 26.51 -3.03
CA GLU A 7 37.72 26.00 -1.97
C GLU A 7 36.64 27.00 -1.50
N GLN A 8 36.93 28.30 -1.60
CA GLN A 8 36.03 29.40 -1.22
C GLN A 8 35.10 29.82 -2.37
N GLU A 9 35.36 29.36 -3.60
CA GLU A 9 34.63 29.71 -4.83
C GLU A 9 33.74 28.57 -5.35
N ARG A 10 33.64 27.45 -4.60
CA ARG A 10 32.76 26.34 -4.98
C ARG A 10 31.30 26.75 -4.85
N ILE A 11 30.75 27.23 -5.97
CA ILE A 11 29.34 27.59 -6.13
C ILE A 11 28.49 26.42 -5.64
N ARG A 12 27.66 26.68 -4.63
CA ARG A 12 26.69 25.72 -4.13
C ARG A 12 25.43 25.82 -4.98
N VAL A 13 25.04 24.71 -5.58
CA VAL A 13 23.80 24.58 -6.35
C VAL A 13 22.68 24.20 -5.39
N VAL A 14 21.66 25.05 -5.32
CA VAL A 14 20.45 24.83 -4.52
C VAL A 14 19.40 24.11 -5.35
N ASP A 15 19.17 24.56 -6.58
CA ASP A 15 18.15 24.05 -7.49
C ASP A 15 18.54 24.17 -8.97
N GLY A 16 17.59 23.87 -9.87
CA GLY A 16 17.79 23.98 -11.31
C GLY A 16 18.01 25.40 -11.82
N GLN A 17 17.53 26.44 -11.12
CA GLN A 17 17.72 27.83 -11.51
C GLN A 17 19.21 28.22 -11.42
N ASP A 18 19.90 27.80 -10.37
CA ASP A 18 21.34 28.04 -10.22
C ASP A 18 22.13 27.45 -11.40
N VAL A 19 21.80 26.22 -11.80
CA VAL A 19 22.45 25.55 -12.93
C VAL A 19 22.13 26.29 -14.24
N PHE A 20 20.86 26.65 -14.46
CA PHE A 20 20.45 27.44 -15.62
C PHE A 20 21.22 28.76 -15.72
N ASP A 21 21.33 29.52 -14.63
CA ASP A 21 22.03 30.81 -14.62
C ASP A 21 23.53 30.67 -14.94
N ILE A 22 24.17 29.61 -14.42
CA ILE A 22 25.56 29.28 -14.75
C ILE A 22 25.70 28.93 -16.23
N MET A 23 24.86 28.01 -16.73
CA MET A 23 24.94 27.52 -18.10
C MET A 23 24.60 28.59 -19.13
N ARG A 24 23.61 29.45 -18.85
CA ARG A 24 23.28 30.61 -19.68
C ARG A 24 24.48 31.54 -19.87
N ARG A 25 25.21 31.84 -18.79
CA ARG A 25 26.44 32.67 -18.86
C ARG A 25 27.56 32.01 -19.66
N ILE A 26 27.64 30.68 -19.65
CA ILE A 26 28.61 29.93 -20.44
C ILE A 26 28.24 30.01 -21.93
N LEU A 27 27.00 29.65 -22.28
CA LEU A 27 26.54 29.65 -23.67
C LEU A 27 26.57 31.04 -24.32
N LEU A 28 26.27 32.12 -23.57
CA LEU A 28 26.36 33.49 -24.08
C LEU A 28 27.79 33.94 -24.39
N ARG A 29 28.82 33.22 -23.92
CA ARG A 29 30.23 33.49 -24.20
C ARG A 29 30.80 32.67 -25.35
N GLU A 30 30.05 31.68 -25.85
CA GLU A 30 30.45 30.87 -26.99
C GLU A 30 30.53 31.71 -28.27
N GLU A 31 31.35 31.27 -29.22
CA GLU A 31 31.42 31.91 -30.54
C GLU A 31 30.06 31.83 -31.25
N ARG A 32 29.73 32.85 -32.06
CA ARG A 32 28.42 32.93 -32.75
C ARG A 32 28.07 31.68 -33.56
N ILE A 33 29.07 30.99 -34.12
CA ILE A 33 28.87 29.77 -34.92
C ILE A 33 28.45 28.58 -34.04
N ASP A 34 28.90 28.56 -32.78
CA ASP A 34 28.58 27.50 -31.84
C ASP A 34 27.29 27.79 -31.06
N GLN A 35 26.86 29.05 -30.93
CA GLN A 35 25.57 29.41 -30.32
C GLN A 35 24.36 28.78 -31.00
N ASP A 36 24.45 28.54 -32.32
CA ASP A 36 23.39 27.88 -33.10
C ASP A 36 23.44 26.34 -33.01
N LYS A 37 24.40 25.78 -32.26
CA LYS A 37 24.53 24.34 -32.08
C LYS A 37 23.86 23.86 -30.80
N GLU A 38 23.32 22.67 -30.93
CA GLU A 38 22.82 21.84 -29.86
C GLU A 38 24.02 21.28 -29.07
N HIS A 39 24.04 21.47 -27.75
CA HIS A 39 25.04 20.89 -26.85
C HIS A 39 24.39 20.10 -25.73
N PHE A 40 25.04 18.99 -25.36
CA PHE A 40 24.71 18.22 -24.19
C PHE A 40 25.87 18.27 -23.19
N TRP A 41 25.56 18.66 -21.96
CA TRP A 41 26.51 18.87 -20.88
C TRP A 41 26.18 17.99 -19.68
N MET A 42 27.21 17.73 -18.88
CA MET A 42 27.08 17.16 -17.55
C MET A 42 27.70 18.08 -16.52
N VAL A 43 26.91 18.42 -15.51
CA VAL A 43 27.32 19.22 -14.36
C VAL A 43 27.49 18.28 -13.18
N GLY A 44 28.71 18.13 -12.68
CA GLY A 44 29.00 17.27 -11.53
C GLY A 44 28.95 18.01 -10.21
N LEU A 45 28.34 17.39 -9.20
CA LEU A 45 28.19 17.93 -7.85
C LEU A 45 28.75 16.97 -6.79
N ASP A 46 29.25 17.53 -5.70
CA ASP A 46 29.61 16.78 -4.49
C ASP A 46 28.36 16.45 -3.63
N PRO A 47 28.49 15.66 -2.54
CA PRO A 47 27.36 15.35 -1.66
C PRO A 47 26.67 16.57 -1.03
N SER A 48 27.37 17.70 -0.90
CA SER A 48 26.87 18.98 -0.37
C SER A 48 26.32 19.91 -1.47
N ASN A 49 26.11 19.38 -2.68
CA ASN A 49 25.69 20.09 -3.88
C ASN A 49 26.65 21.22 -4.31
N ARG A 50 27.95 21.09 -4.05
CA ARG A 50 28.94 22.03 -4.57
C ARG A 50 29.37 21.62 -5.97
N LEU A 51 29.50 22.59 -6.86
CA LEU A 51 29.95 22.39 -8.22
C LEU A 51 31.37 21.83 -8.27
N LEU A 52 31.54 20.68 -8.94
CA LEU A 52 32.83 20.03 -9.17
C LEU A 52 33.37 20.28 -10.57
N PHE A 53 32.50 20.19 -11.58
CA PHE A 53 32.85 20.42 -12.98
C PHE A 53 31.60 20.70 -13.82
N ILE A 54 31.83 21.25 -15.01
CA ILE A 54 30.88 21.36 -16.11
C ILE A 54 31.60 20.82 -17.34
N GLU A 55 31.11 19.73 -17.91
CA GLU A 55 31.74 19.03 -19.02
C GLU A 55 30.81 19.02 -20.23
N LEU A 56 31.34 19.43 -21.40
CA LEU A 56 30.67 19.25 -22.68
C LEU A 56 30.81 17.80 -23.10
N VAL A 57 29.68 17.09 -23.23
CA VAL A 57 29.67 15.66 -23.61
C VAL A 57 29.59 15.52 -25.13
N VAL A 58 28.68 16.27 -25.77
CA VAL A 58 28.43 16.23 -27.22
C VAL A 58 28.06 17.62 -27.71
N ILE A 59 28.51 17.95 -28.92
CA ILE A 59 28.11 19.13 -29.69
C ILE A 59 27.57 18.68 -31.06
N GLY A 60 26.38 19.15 -31.40
CA GLY A 60 25.65 18.89 -32.64
C GLY A 60 24.99 17.51 -32.76
N GLY A 61 23.97 17.43 -33.63
CA GLY A 61 23.32 16.18 -34.04
C GLY A 61 22.28 15.62 -33.05
N SER A 62 21.61 14.52 -33.43
CA SER A 62 20.69 13.81 -32.53
C SER A 62 21.46 13.01 -31.48
N TYR A 63 21.34 13.39 -30.21
CA TYR A 63 22.15 12.87 -29.11
C TYR A 63 21.95 11.39 -28.80
N SER A 64 20.77 10.84 -29.09
CA SER A 64 20.40 9.45 -28.74
C SER A 64 21.36 8.41 -29.34
N ALA A 65 21.96 8.72 -30.50
CA ALA A 65 22.94 7.86 -31.17
C ALA A 65 24.39 8.14 -30.76
N THR A 66 24.71 9.33 -30.26
CA THR A 66 26.10 9.79 -30.04
C THR A 66 26.53 9.68 -28.58
N ILE A 67 25.61 9.79 -27.61
CA ILE A 67 25.95 9.75 -26.19
C ILE A 67 26.24 8.30 -25.76
N ARG A 68 27.50 8.03 -25.45
CA ARG A 68 27.96 6.76 -24.86
C ARG A 68 28.06 6.91 -23.34
N PRO A 69 27.22 6.21 -22.54
CA PRO A 69 27.16 6.44 -21.10
C PRO A 69 28.50 6.33 -20.36
N ALA A 70 29.36 5.38 -20.75
CA ALA A 70 30.69 5.22 -20.14
C ALA A 70 31.59 6.46 -20.31
N GLU A 71 31.45 7.16 -21.44
CA GLU A 71 32.20 8.39 -21.71
C GLU A 71 31.59 9.58 -20.98
N THR A 72 30.26 9.66 -20.98
CA THR A 72 29.50 10.69 -20.28
C THR A 72 29.82 10.71 -18.78
N PHE A 73 29.90 9.54 -18.14
CA PHE A 73 30.22 9.43 -16.71
C PHE A 73 31.73 9.44 -16.39
N ARG A 74 32.63 9.45 -17.40
CA ARG A 74 34.08 9.35 -17.18
C ARG A 74 34.59 10.45 -16.24
N VAL A 75 34.19 11.70 -16.48
CA VAL A 75 34.61 12.85 -15.65
C VAL A 75 33.93 12.81 -14.28
N ALA A 76 32.66 12.38 -14.22
CA ALA A 76 31.93 12.21 -12.96
C ALA A 76 32.65 11.24 -12.02
N VAL A 77 33.06 10.07 -12.55
CA VAL A 77 33.83 9.08 -11.80
C VAL A 77 35.19 9.63 -11.40
N TRP A 78 35.93 10.23 -12.34
CA TRP A 78 37.27 10.79 -12.07
C TRP A 78 37.24 11.84 -10.95
N LYS A 79 36.24 12.71 -10.95
CA LYS A 79 36.11 13.82 -9.98
C LYS A 79 35.37 13.41 -8.70
N ASN A 80 35.01 12.14 -8.53
CA ASN A 80 34.22 11.61 -7.42
C ASN A 80 32.91 12.39 -7.21
N ALA A 81 32.19 12.67 -8.29
CA ALA A 81 30.88 13.29 -8.20
C ALA A 81 29.90 12.33 -7.52
N ALA A 82 29.14 12.83 -6.56
CA ALA A 82 28.06 12.09 -5.94
C ALA A 82 26.76 12.22 -6.73
N LYS A 83 26.61 13.35 -7.44
CA LYS A 83 25.41 13.72 -8.18
C LYS A 83 25.80 14.38 -9.49
N VAL A 84 24.92 14.29 -10.48
CA VAL A 84 25.07 14.96 -11.78
C VAL A 84 23.74 15.57 -12.22
N VAL A 85 23.83 16.74 -12.85
CA VAL A 85 22.72 17.38 -13.59
C VAL A 85 23.06 17.30 -15.07
N LEU A 86 22.12 16.83 -15.87
CA LEU A 86 22.23 16.83 -17.34
C LEU A 86 21.71 18.17 -17.86
N VAL A 87 22.35 18.73 -18.89
CA VAL A 87 21.88 19.98 -19.49
C VAL A 87 21.94 19.89 -21.00
N HIS A 88 20.85 20.24 -21.66
CA HIS A 88 20.74 20.31 -23.10
C HIS A 88 20.23 21.69 -23.50
N ASN A 89 20.93 22.41 -24.38
CA ASN A 89 20.40 23.65 -24.95
C ASN A 89 19.65 23.45 -26.27
N HIS A 90 18.50 24.11 -26.43
CA HIS A 90 17.77 24.22 -27.70
C HIS A 90 17.96 25.65 -28.25
N PRO A 91 18.70 25.86 -29.35
CA PRO A 91 18.94 27.18 -29.92
C PRO A 91 17.68 27.94 -30.38
N GLY A 92 16.55 27.23 -30.60
CA GLY A 92 15.31 27.73 -31.19
C GLY A 92 14.16 28.06 -30.22
N GLU A 93 14.45 28.30 -28.94
CA GLU A 93 13.53 28.85 -27.90
C GLU A 93 12.45 27.93 -27.30
N ALA A 94 12.11 26.77 -27.88
CA ALA A 94 11.22 25.83 -27.22
C ALA A 94 11.98 24.95 -26.21
N VAL A 95 11.68 25.04 -24.91
CA VAL A 95 12.30 24.20 -23.86
C VAL A 95 11.58 22.87 -23.63
N LYS A 96 10.66 22.49 -24.52
CA LYS A 96 9.92 21.23 -24.38
C LYS A 96 10.87 20.06 -24.68
N PRO A 97 11.03 19.08 -23.77
CA PRO A 97 11.89 17.94 -24.05
C PRO A 97 11.35 17.08 -25.19
N SER A 98 12.27 16.62 -26.04
CA SER A 98 12.03 15.60 -27.06
C SER A 98 11.86 14.21 -26.44
N ASP A 99 11.45 13.22 -27.24
CA ASP A 99 11.42 11.83 -26.79
C ASP A 99 12.84 11.26 -26.68
N GLU A 100 13.78 11.75 -27.50
CA GLU A 100 15.21 11.47 -27.40
C GLU A 100 15.79 11.96 -26.06
N ASP A 101 15.39 13.14 -25.59
CA ASP A 101 15.81 13.67 -24.28
C ASP A 101 15.34 12.74 -23.16
N LYS A 102 14.09 12.29 -23.19
CA LYS A 102 13.55 11.33 -22.20
C LYS A 102 14.28 10.00 -22.26
N ASP A 103 14.53 9.48 -23.46
CA ASP A 103 15.19 8.20 -23.66
C ASP A 103 16.62 8.18 -23.10
N ILE A 104 17.42 9.20 -23.44
CA ILE A 104 18.79 9.27 -22.96
C ILE A 104 18.83 9.51 -21.44
N THR A 105 17.89 10.29 -20.92
CA THR A 105 17.77 10.54 -19.48
C THR A 105 17.47 9.25 -18.72
N ASP A 106 16.51 8.44 -19.17
CA ASP A 106 16.22 7.13 -18.57
C ASP A 106 17.48 6.25 -18.55
N ARG A 107 18.16 6.15 -19.70
CA ARG A 107 19.38 5.36 -19.81
C ARG A 107 20.46 5.83 -18.85
N LEU A 108 20.71 7.14 -18.76
CA LEU A 108 21.72 7.72 -17.88
C LEU A 108 21.33 7.61 -16.40
N ILE A 109 20.05 7.67 -16.05
CA ILE A 109 19.57 7.37 -14.69
C ILE A 109 19.97 5.95 -14.28
N GLN A 110 19.75 4.95 -15.15
CA GLN A 110 20.13 3.57 -14.83
C GLN A 110 21.64 3.40 -14.70
N VAL A 111 22.43 4.03 -15.57
CA VAL A 111 23.90 3.99 -15.46
C VAL A 111 24.37 4.68 -14.17
N GLY A 112 23.80 5.83 -13.83
CA GLY A 112 24.10 6.54 -12.59
C GLY A 112 23.83 5.67 -11.35
N ARG A 113 22.72 4.92 -11.34
CA ARG A 113 22.42 3.96 -10.26
C ARG A 113 23.50 2.89 -10.10
N ILE A 114 23.98 2.33 -11.20
CA ILE A 114 25.04 1.30 -11.18
C ILE A 114 26.37 1.88 -10.67
N LEU A 115 26.67 3.14 -11.01
CA LEU A 115 27.88 3.83 -10.59
C LEU A 115 27.78 4.48 -9.20
N ASN A 116 26.62 4.42 -8.55
CA ASN A 116 26.29 5.19 -7.34
C ASN A 116 26.49 6.71 -7.50
N ILE A 117 26.15 7.23 -8.69
CA ILE A 117 26.15 8.66 -9.02
C ILE A 117 24.72 9.06 -9.39
N GLU A 118 24.07 9.88 -8.58
CA GLU A 118 22.68 10.22 -8.77
C GLU A 118 22.50 11.22 -9.92
N VAL A 119 21.69 10.88 -10.93
CA VAL A 119 21.18 11.86 -11.90
C VAL A 119 20.00 12.59 -11.24
N VAL A 120 20.26 13.82 -10.77
CA VAL A 120 19.29 14.55 -9.94
C VAL A 120 18.26 15.29 -10.79
N ASP A 121 18.66 15.81 -11.95
CA ASP A 121 17.79 16.54 -12.86
C ASP A 121 18.35 16.51 -14.29
N HIS A 122 17.50 16.83 -15.25
CA HIS A 122 17.87 17.17 -16.61
C HIS A 122 17.20 18.49 -16.98
N LEU A 123 18.02 19.48 -17.34
CA LEU A 123 17.56 20.78 -17.79
C LEU A 123 17.60 20.88 -19.31
N VAL A 124 16.48 21.22 -19.93
CA VAL A 124 16.44 21.70 -21.31
C VAL A 124 16.40 23.22 -21.27
N ILE A 125 17.43 23.88 -21.77
CA ILE A 125 17.64 25.33 -21.61
C ILE A 125 17.52 26.07 -22.94
N ALA A 126 16.94 27.25 -22.90
CA ALA A 126 16.91 28.24 -23.98
C ALA A 126 17.50 29.56 -23.46
N SER A 127 17.54 30.60 -24.29
CA SER A 127 18.18 31.89 -23.95
C SER A 127 17.66 32.53 -22.67
N GLU A 128 16.35 32.46 -22.42
CA GLU A 128 15.69 33.17 -21.31
C GLU A 128 14.91 32.25 -20.36
N THR A 129 14.84 30.94 -20.65
CA THR A 129 14.03 30.00 -19.87
C THR A 129 14.60 28.60 -19.91
N PHE A 130 14.11 27.73 -19.03
CA PHE A 130 14.45 26.32 -19.01
C PHE A 130 13.25 25.46 -18.61
N PHE A 131 13.38 24.17 -18.90
CA PHE A 131 12.52 23.12 -18.42
C PHE A 131 13.34 22.17 -17.53
N SER A 132 12.85 21.88 -16.33
CA SER A 132 13.44 20.91 -15.41
C SER A 132 12.61 19.62 -15.41
N PHE A 133 13.27 18.49 -15.62
CA PHE A 133 12.63 17.18 -15.53
C PHE A 133 12.21 16.86 -14.09
N GLU A 134 12.97 17.31 -13.10
CA GLU A 134 12.65 17.12 -11.69
C GLU A 134 11.41 17.95 -11.30
N MET A 135 11.40 19.25 -11.62
CA MET A 135 10.26 20.13 -11.30
C MET A 135 8.97 19.74 -12.03
N SER A 136 9.07 19.16 -13.23
CA SER A 136 7.91 18.69 -14.00
C SER A 136 7.38 17.32 -13.54
N GLY A 137 8.14 16.58 -12.72
CA GLY A 137 7.83 15.22 -12.30
C GLY A 137 8.28 14.13 -13.29
N LEU A 138 8.83 14.48 -14.45
CA LEU A 138 9.34 13.50 -15.42
C LEU A 138 10.46 12.63 -14.83
N MET A 139 11.29 13.16 -13.93
CA MET A 139 12.31 12.34 -13.26
C MET A 139 11.69 11.17 -12.49
N VAL A 140 10.51 11.33 -11.88
CA VAL A 140 9.82 10.26 -11.15
C VAL A 140 9.41 9.15 -12.11
N GLU A 141 8.82 9.52 -13.24
CA GLU A 141 8.41 8.58 -14.29
C GLU A 141 9.61 7.80 -14.85
N LEU A 142 10.68 8.50 -15.21
CA LEU A 142 11.87 7.89 -15.79
C LEU A 142 12.65 7.03 -14.78
N ARG A 143 12.69 7.42 -13.50
CA ARG A 143 13.24 6.58 -12.43
C ARG A 143 12.47 5.28 -12.27
N ALA A 144 11.17 5.25 -12.54
CA ALA A 144 10.33 4.05 -12.49
C ALA A 144 10.41 3.18 -13.75
N SER A 145 10.99 3.70 -14.85
CA SER A 145 11.17 2.96 -16.10
C SER A 145 11.96 1.66 -15.90
N THR A 146 11.57 0.63 -16.64
CA THR A 146 12.27 -0.66 -16.73
C THR A 146 13.04 -0.82 -18.04
N LYS A 147 13.01 0.18 -18.93
CA LYS A 147 13.53 0.05 -20.31
C LYS A 147 15.02 -0.31 -20.35
N TYR A 148 15.82 0.37 -19.54
CA TYR A 148 17.28 0.17 -19.46
C TYR A 148 17.72 -0.57 -18.20
N VAL A 149 16.78 -1.12 -17.42
CA VAL A 149 17.09 -1.87 -16.19
C VAL A 149 17.58 -3.27 -16.57
N PRO A 150 18.69 -3.76 -16.00
CA PRO A 150 19.16 -5.12 -16.26
C PRO A 150 18.09 -6.18 -15.92
N PRO A 151 17.90 -7.23 -16.75
CA PRO A 151 16.84 -8.21 -16.53
C PRO A 151 16.87 -8.91 -15.15
N TYR A 152 18.06 -9.13 -14.59
CA TYR A 152 18.21 -9.76 -13.27
C TYR A 152 17.64 -8.87 -12.15
N GLU A 153 17.75 -7.55 -12.28
CA GLU A 153 17.25 -6.59 -11.30
C GLU A 153 15.72 -6.49 -11.41
N VAL A 154 15.17 -6.49 -12.61
CA VAL A 154 13.71 -6.59 -12.82
C VAL A 154 13.15 -7.86 -12.18
N ALA A 155 13.79 -9.01 -12.41
CA ALA A 155 13.39 -10.27 -11.80
C ALA A 155 13.48 -10.25 -10.27
N GLN A 156 14.48 -9.54 -9.70
CA GLN A 156 14.59 -9.35 -8.27
C GLN A 156 13.43 -8.49 -7.72
N ARG A 157 13.15 -7.34 -8.34
CA ARG A 157 12.03 -6.46 -7.95
C ARG A 157 10.69 -7.19 -7.97
N ILE A 158 10.44 -8.04 -8.98
CA ILE A 158 9.23 -8.85 -9.07
C ILE A 158 9.15 -9.87 -7.92
N ARG A 159 10.25 -10.55 -7.61
CA ARG A 159 10.30 -11.52 -6.50
C ARG A 159 10.05 -10.84 -5.16
N GLU A 160 10.70 -9.72 -4.90
CA GLU A 160 10.51 -8.94 -3.67
C GLU A 160 9.06 -8.44 -3.54
N ALA A 161 8.47 -7.92 -4.62
CA ALA A 161 7.08 -7.51 -4.64
C ALA A 161 6.11 -8.68 -4.39
N ALA A 162 6.38 -9.85 -4.99
CA ALA A 162 5.58 -11.05 -4.78
C ALA A 162 5.65 -11.55 -3.34
N GLU A 163 6.84 -11.59 -2.73
CA GLU A 163 7.01 -11.97 -1.33
C GLU A 163 6.32 -10.98 -0.38
N LYS A 164 6.43 -9.68 -0.64
CA LYS A 164 5.71 -8.65 0.13
C LYS A 164 4.19 -8.83 0.02
N ALA A 165 3.67 -8.99 -1.20
CA ALA A 165 2.24 -9.20 -1.43
C ALA A 165 1.73 -10.49 -0.75
N LYS A 166 2.53 -11.55 -0.75
CA LYS A 166 2.25 -12.81 -0.05
C LYS A 166 2.22 -12.62 1.46
N ALA A 167 3.18 -11.91 2.04
CA ALA A 167 3.22 -11.61 3.47
C ALA A 167 2.01 -10.78 3.92
N GLU A 168 1.69 -9.71 3.19
CA GLU A 168 0.49 -8.89 3.44
C GLU A 168 -0.81 -9.69 3.26
N GLY A 169 -0.85 -10.57 2.25
CA GLY A 169 -1.97 -11.48 2.01
C GLY A 169 -2.20 -12.44 3.18
N LEU A 170 -1.12 -13.04 3.70
CA LEU A 170 -1.16 -13.94 4.84
C LEU A 170 -1.65 -13.21 6.11
N GLU A 171 -1.11 -12.03 6.41
CA GLU A 171 -1.52 -11.23 7.58
C GLU A 171 -3.01 -10.87 7.50
N ARG A 172 -3.46 -10.38 6.34
CA ARG A 172 -4.87 -10.08 6.09
C ARG A 172 -5.74 -11.32 6.25
N GLY A 173 -5.30 -12.46 5.71
CA GLY A 173 -6.00 -13.74 5.82
C GLY A 173 -6.15 -14.21 7.27
N ILE A 174 -5.07 -14.16 8.06
CA ILE A 174 -5.09 -14.53 9.49
C ILE A 174 -6.03 -13.60 10.27
N ARG A 175 -5.91 -12.28 10.09
CA ARG A 175 -6.80 -11.32 10.77
C ARG A 175 -8.26 -11.58 10.45
N ARG A 176 -8.58 -11.78 9.16
CA ARG A 176 -9.93 -12.07 8.72
C ARG A 176 -10.44 -13.37 9.33
N GLY A 177 -9.66 -14.45 9.25
CA GLY A 177 -10.02 -15.75 9.81
C GLY A 177 -10.22 -15.73 11.33
N ILE A 178 -9.42 -14.96 12.08
CA ILE A 178 -9.63 -14.77 13.51
C ILE A 178 -10.93 -14.02 13.78
N ARG A 179 -11.21 -12.94 13.04
CA ARG A 179 -12.45 -12.17 13.23
C ARG A 179 -13.68 -13.03 12.93
N GLU A 180 -13.73 -13.60 11.73
CA GLU A 180 -14.86 -14.41 11.27
C GLU A 180 -15.05 -15.65 12.14
N GLY A 181 -13.97 -16.36 12.47
CA GLY A 181 -14.05 -17.62 13.23
C GLY A 181 -14.25 -17.44 14.73
N LYS A 182 -13.41 -16.62 15.39
CA LYS A 182 -13.43 -16.48 16.85
C LYS A 182 -14.41 -15.46 17.37
N ILE A 183 -14.66 -14.37 16.65
CA ILE A 183 -15.52 -13.30 17.16
C ILE A 183 -16.94 -13.55 16.65
N ASP A 184 -17.10 -13.51 15.34
CA ASP A 184 -18.42 -13.55 14.72
C ASP A 184 -19.03 -14.96 14.87
N GLY A 185 -18.31 -16.00 14.49
CA GLY A 185 -18.77 -17.39 14.64
C GLY A 185 -19.02 -17.81 16.09
N MET A 186 -18.19 -17.38 17.05
CA MET A 186 -18.42 -17.70 18.46
C MET A 186 -19.61 -16.93 19.03
N ARG A 187 -19.77 -15.66 18.67
CA ARG A 187 -20.91 -14.84 19.09
C ARG A 187 -22.22 -15.41 18.56
N GLU A 188 -22.28 -15.69 17.26
CA GLU A 188 -23.44 -16.30 16.62
C GLU A 188 -23.77 -17.67 17.23
N GLY A 189 -22.76 -18.51 17.48
CA GLY A 189 -22.96 -19.81 18.11
C GLY A 189 -23.51 -19.72 19.54
N ILE A 190 -23.01 -18.79 20.36
CA ILE A 190 -23.52 -18.56 21.72
C ILE A 190 -24.96 -18.03 21.67
N GLU A 191 -25.23 -17.04 20.81
CA GLU A 191 -26.54 -16.42 20.67
C GLU A 191 -27.60 -17.44 20.26
N GLN A 192 -27.33 -18.21 19.20
CA GLN A 192 -28.22 -19.27 18.74
C GLN A 192 -28.39 -20.39 19.77
N GLY A 193 -27.32 -20.78 20.47
CA GLY A 193 -27.37 -21.79 21.52
C GLY A 193 -28.25 -21.36 22.69
N MET A 194 -28.04 -20.14 23.21
CA MET A 194 -28.83 -19.59 24.31
C MET A 194 -30.30 -19.40 23.95
N GLU A 195 -30.58 -18.92 22.73
CA GLU A 195 -31.96 -18.71 22.27
C GLU A 195 -32.71 -20.05 22.19
N LYS A 196 -32.07 -21.08 21.62
CA LYS A 196 -32.63 -22.41 21.52
C LYS A 196 -32.84 -23.08 22.89
N GLU A 197 -31.86 -23.03 23.78
CA GLU A 197 -31.97 -23.58 25.14
C GLU A 197 -33.09 -22.90 25.94
N LYS A 198 -33.24 -21.58 25.80
CA LYS A 198 -34.30 -20.82 26.46
C LYS A 198 -35.68 -21.21 25.95
N GLU A 199 -35.84 -21.36 24.64
CA GLU A 199 -37.12 -21.72 24.01
C GLU A 199 -37.53 -23.16 24.37
N GLU A 200 -36.60 -24.11 24.25
CA GLU A 200 -36.85 -25.52 24.62
C GLU A 200 -37.15 -25.66 26.12
N GLY A 201 -36.33 -25.05 26.99
CA GLY A 201 -36.53 -25.11 28.44
C GLY A 201 -37.82 -24.44 28.92
N LEU A 202 -38.21 -23.31 28.31
CA LEU A 202 -39.49 -22.66 28.63
C LEU A 202 -40.67 -23.53 28.23
N ARG A 203 -40.60 -24.16 27.04
CA ARG A 203 -41.66 -25.04 26.54
C ARG A 203 -41.83 -26.28 27.41
N GLU A 204 -40.72 -26.94 27.75
CA GLU A 204 -40.72 -28.11 28.61
C GLU A 204 -41.22 -27.77 30.02
N GLY A 205 -40.76 -26.66 30.60
CA GLY A 205 -41.19 -26.23 31.94
C GLY A 205 -42.67 -25.82 32.00
N LEU A 206 -43.20 -25.17 30.96
CA LEU A 206 -44.63 -24.86 30.86
C LEU A 206 -45.46 -26.15 30.78
N GLN A 207 -45.06 -27.09 29.93
CA GLN A 207 -45.77 -28.35 29.75
C GLN A 207 -45.76 -29.19 31.04
N GLU A 208 -44.59 -29.34 31.68
CA GLU A 208 -44.47 -30.07 32.93
C GLU A 208 -45.27 -29.39 34.06
N GLY A 209 -45.27 -28.05 34.11
CA GLY A 209 -46.05 -27.28 35.06
C GLY A 209 -47.57 -27.42 34.85
N GLU A 210 -48.04 -27.41 33.60
CA GLU A 210 -49.44 -27.66 33.27
C GLU A 210 -49.88 -29.07 33.63
N ASP A 211 -49.05 -30.07 33.32
CA ASP A 211 -49.33 -31.48 33.63
C ASP A 211 -49.38 -31.72 35.14
N LYS A 212 -48.40 -31.20 35.90
CA LYS A 212 -48.41 -31.26 37.37
C LYS A 212 -49.62 -30.55 37.96
N GLY A 213 -49.89 -29.30 37.54
CA GLY A 213 -51.01 -28.52 38.05
C GLY A 213 -52.38 -29.09 37.66
N ARG A 214 -52.48 -29.85 36.57
CA ARG A 214 -53.68 -30.63 36.24
C ARG A 214 -53.83 -31.81 37.19
N LYS A 215 -52.74 -32.57 37.43
CA LYS A 215 -52.74 -33.72 38.34
C LYS A 215 -53.06 -33.32 39.78
N GLU A 216 -52.45 -32.26 40.30
CA GLU A 216 -52.74 -31.71 41.64
C GLU A 216 -54.22 -31.32 41.79
N ARG A 217 -54.79 -30.62 40.80
CA ARG A 217 -56.23 -30.27 40.81
C ARG A 217 -57.13 -31.51 40.79
N SER A 218 -56.78 -32.52 40.00
CA SER A 218 -57.50 -33.79 40.00
C SER A 218 -57.47 -34.49 41.37
N ILE A 219 -56.32 -34.45 42.06
CA ILE A 219 -56.17 -34.98 43.42
C ILE A 219 -57.02 -34.18 44.43
N GLU A 220 -56.93 -32.85 44.43
CA GLU A 220 -57.73 -31.99 45.32
C GLU A 220 -59.24 -32.22 45.16
N ILE A 221 -59.71 -32.36 43.91
CA ILE A 221 -61.11 -32.68 43.61
C ILE A 221 -61.48 -34.05 44.19
N ALA A 222 -60.62 -35.06 44.00
CA ALA A 222 -60.87 -36.41 44.49
C ALA A 222 -60.93 -36.45 46.04
N GLU A 223 -59.97 -35.83 46.73
CA GLU A 223 -59.95 -35.73 48.20
C GLU A 223 -61.20 -35.03 48.75
N ALA A 224 -61.62 -33.92 48.12
CA ALA A 224 -62.80 -33.18 48.53
C ALA A 224 -64.10 -33.98 48.35
N LEU A 225 -64.18 -34.83 47.32
CA LEU A 225 -65.34 -35.71 47.09
C LEU A 225 -65.32 -36.95 48.00
N LEU A 226 -64.14 -37.52 48.28
CA LEU A 226 -63.96 -38.62 49.24
C LEU A 226 -64.41 -38.21 50.64
N THR A 227 -64.02 -37.01 51.09
CA THR A 227 -64.42 -36.46 52.41
C THR A 227 -65.94 -36.31 52.55
N LYS A 228 -66.66 -36.18 51.43
CA LYS A 228 -68.13 -36.09 51.39
C LYS A 228 -68.83 -37.45 51.28
N GLY A 229 -68.09 -38.57 51.30
CA GLY A 229 -68.61 -39.93 51.26
C GLY A 229 -69.15 -40.35 49.89
N ILE A 230 -68.66 -39.73 48.81
CA ILE A 230 -69.07 -40.06 47.44
C ILE A 230 -68.37 -41.36 47.00
N ALA A 231 -69.06 -42.22 46.24
CA ALA A 231 -68.53 -43.49 45.77
C ALA A 231 -67.37 -43.31 44.76
N VAL A 232 -66.33 -44.15 44.88
CA VAL A 232 -65.08 -44.09 44.10
C VAL A 232 -65.31 -44.00 42.59
N GLY A 233 -66.26 -44.74 42.02
CA GLY A 233 -66.56 -44.68 40.59
C GLY A 233 -67.05 -43.30 40.11
N ILE A 234 -67.85 -42.60 40.93
CA ILE A 234 -68.32 -41.23 40.61
C ILE A 234 -67.17 -40.22 40.73
N ILE A 235 -66.24 -40.46 41.66
CA ILE A 235 -65.04 -39.63 41.85
C ILE A 235 -64.08 -39.81 40.68
N SER A 236 -63.93 -41.03 40.16
CA SER A 236 -63.10 -41.31 38.98
C SER A 236 -63.60 -40.56 37.75
N GLU A 237 -64.91 -40.59 37.47
CA GLU A 237 -65.50 -39.85 36.37
C GLU A 237 -65.35 -38.32 36.52
N SER A 238 -65.38 -37.80 37.76
CA SER A 238 -65.39 -36.36 38.02
C SER A 238 -64.00 -35.74 38.15
N SER A 239 -63.02 -36.48 38.69
CA SER A 239 -61.63 -36.03 38.89
C SER A 239 -60.72 -36.38 37.72
N GLY A 240 -61.09 -37.37 36.90
CA GLY A 240 -60.28 -37.90 35.81
C GLY A 240 -59.13 -38.81 36.28
N LEU A 241 -59.06 -39.13 37.57
CA LEU A 241 -58.12 -40.11 38.13
C LEU A 241 -58.66 -41.54 37.97
N SER A 242 -57.76 -42.51 37.86
CA SER A 242 -58.14 -43.92 37.88
C SER A 242 -58.67 -44.34 39.25
N GLU A 243 -59.54 -45.36 39.29
CA GLU A 243 -60.06 -45.89 40.56
C GLU A 243 -58.95 -46.39 41.49
N GLU A 244 -57.85 -46.91 40.92
CA GLU A 244 -56.65 -47.31 41.67
C GLU A 244 -55.98 -46.12 42.39
N GLU A 245 -55.77 -45.01 41.68
CA GLU A 245 -55.20 -43.78 42.26
C GLU A 245 -56.09 -43.19 43.37
N ILE A 246 -57.42 -43.29 43.23
CA ILE A 246 -58.38 -42.80 44.23
C ILE A 246 -58.38 -43.69 45.48
N LEU A 247 -58.27 -45.01 45.31
CA LEU A 247 -58.16 -45.95 46.43
C LEU A 247 -56.88 -45.73 47.23
N GLU A 248 -55.75 -45.45 46.58
CA GLU A 248 -54.49 -45.09 47.25
C GLU A 248 -54.58 -43.80 48.08
N LEU A 249 -55.27 -42.78 47.56
CA LEU A 249 -55.55 -41.53 48.29
C LEU A 249 -56.44 -41.77 49.52
N SER A 250 -57.44 -42.66 49.41
CA SER A 250 -58.31 -43.00 50.54
C SER A 250 -57.56 -43.72 51.68
N ALA A 251 -56.52 -44.49 51.36
CA ALA A 251 -55.71 -45.21 52.34
C ALA A 251 -54.77 -44.31 53.17
N HIS A 252 -54.57 -43.05 52.75
CA HIS A 252 -53.74 -42.06 53.45
C HIS A 252 -54.57 -41.07 54.30
N CYS A 253 -55.91 -41.17 54.27
CA CYS A 253 -56.83 -40.26 54.95
C CYS A 253 -57.46 -40.83 56.24
N ASP A 254 -57.07 -42.03 56.67
CA ASP A 254 -57.43 -42.66 57.97
C ASP A 254 -56.34 -42.42 59.04
#